data_AF-A0A2S5C583-F1
#
_entry.id   AF-A0A2S5C583-F1
#
_cell.length_a   1.000
_cell.length_b   1.000
_cell.length_c   1.000
_cell.angle_alpha   90.00
_cell.angle_beta   90.00
_cell.angle_gamma   90.00
#
_symmetry.space_group_name_H-M   'P 1'
#
loop_
_entity.id
_entity.type
_entity.pdbx_description
1 polymer ?
#
loop_
_entity_poly.entity_id
_entity_poly.type
_entity_poly.pdbx_seq_one_letter_code
_entity_poly.pdbx_strand_id
1 'polypeptide(L)'
;MTERIAITDEELNRPEMIELVTSVPASLLDINSPGISPEVRKKILKDKYKQRVIADGLETGQITLTERGYVFSSYQTPSSFAGLVFEAYLVEQFNSNEKAGLRAFQWCTERSEGWSKKPFLDCKAVGTGLLSTKRQLIGHFSPHSNADIIFIRKNPNVDVMEPVLIHEQNNAASIQVKSIKFNFKEEVVDKVLSGKYRRVITMLSDHDKRPSWSICHNILLKMWRSENITQAEYADAISRIQGPEYFELNQQDSDDYHEYIMEWHRGQVKPTDHITEAVSQEIIGYKYENGLLVPV
;
A
#
# COMPACT_ATOMS: atom_id res chain seq x y z
N MET A 1 21.16 -38.68 32.04
CA MET A 1 21.32 -38.76 30.58
C MET A 1 19.98 -38.37 29.97
N THR A 2 19.90 -37.20 29.36
CA THR A 2 18.67 -36.73 28.70
C THR A 2 18.64 -37.35 27.30
N GLU A 3 17.73 -38.29 27.09
CA GLU A 3 17.49 -38.87 25.76
C GLU A 3 17.06 -37.74 24.81
N ARG A 4 17.88 -37.48 23.79
CA ARG A 4 17.50 -36.65 22.66
C ARG A 4 16.59 -37.48 21.79
N ILE A 5 15.28 -37.31 21.95
CA ILE A 5 14.30 -37.88 21.02
C ILE A 5 14.46 -37.11 19.70
N ALA A 6 15.01 -37.78 18.69
CA ALA A 6 15.09 -37.25 17.33
C ALA A 6 13.71 -37.43 16.68
N ILE A 7 12.98 -36.33 16.52
CA ILE A 7 11.69 -36.32 15.81
C ILE A 7 12.01 -36.41 14.32
N THR A 8 11.39 -37.36 13.62
CA THR A 8 11.57 -37.55 12.17
C THR A 8 10.62 -36.65 11.37
N ASP A 9 10.94 -36.35 10.11
CA ASP A 9 10.08 -35.54 9.23
C ASP A 9 8.67 -36.14 9.02
N GLU A 10 8.55 -37.47 9.17
CA GLU A 10 7.27 -38.19 9.14
C GLU A 10 6.41 -37.94 10.38
N GLU A 11 7.04 -37.72 11.54
CA GLU A 11 6.35 -37.39 12.79
C GLU A 11 5.86 -35.94 12.81
N LEU A 12 6.60 -35.02 12.16
CA LEU A 12 6.20 -33.63 12.00
C LEU A 12 4.95 -33.46 11.11
N ASN A 13 4.79 -34.34 10.12
CA ASN A 13 3.70 -34.33 9.14
C ASN A 13 2.45 -35.13 9.58
N ARG A 14 2.40 -35.60 10.83
CA ARG A 14 1.19 -36.28 11.34
C ARG A 14 0.02 -35.30 11.46
N PRO A 15 -1.22 -35.72 11.10
CA PRO A 15 -2.41 -34.87 11.20
C PRO A 15 -2.60 -34.22 12.58
N GLU A 16 -2.24 -34.94 13.64
CA GLU A 16 -2.32 -34.49 15.04
C GLU A 16 -1.31 -33.38 15.39
N MET A 17 -0.10 -33.42 14.81
CA MET A 17 0.92 -32.37 14.96
C MET A 17 0.58 -31.14 14.12
N ILE A 18 -0.01 -31.34 12.94
CA ILE A 18 -0.57 -30.28 12.10
C ILE A 18 -1.75 -29.61 12.84
N GLU A 19 -2.60 -30.37 13.54
CA GLU A 19 -3.68 -29.83 14.39
C GLU A 19 -3.14 -29.00 15.57
N LEU A 20 -2.05 -29.45 16.20
CA LEU A 20 -1.40 -28.73 17.29
C LEU A 20 -0.81 -27.38 16.84
N VAL A 21 -0.21 -27.33 15.64
CA VAL A 21 0.34 -26.09 15.04
C VAL A 21 -0.77 -25.20 14.46
N THR A 22 -1.90 -25.76 14.02
CA THR A 22 -3.06 -24.98 13.49
C THR A 22 -3.96 -24.39 14.58
N SER A 23 -3.75 -24.74 15.85
CA SER A 23 -4.35 -24.02 16.99
C SER A 23 -3.76 -22.62 17.19
N VAL A 24 -2.61 -22.34 16.57
CA VAL A 24 -2.03 -21.01 16.49
C VAL A 24 -2.78 -20.22 15.41
N PRO A 25 -3.40 -19.07 15.73
CA PRO A 25 -3.95 -18.17 14.72
C PRO A 25 -2.92 -17.98 13.60
N ALA A 26 -3.31 -18.24 12.35
CA ALA A 26 -2.39 -18.15 11.22
C ALA A 26 -1.68 -16.77 11.17
N SER A 27 -2.34 -15.73 11.66
CA SER A 27 -1.80 -14.37 11.84
C SER A 27 -0.55 -14.26 12.73
N LEU A 28 -0.21 -15.28 13.53
CA LEU A 28 1.00 -15.31 14.38
C LEU A 28 2.19 -16.00 13.71
N LEU A 29 2.02 -16.60 12.53
CA LEU A 29 3.11 -17.20 11.76
C LEU A 29 3.84 -16.12 10.95
N ASP A 30 5.17 -16.14 10.97
CA ASP A 30 5.97 -15.29 10.08
C ASP A 30 5.80 -15.76 8.65
N ILE A 31 5.02 -14.99 7.88
CA ILE A 31 4.66 -15.24 6.48
C ILE A 31 5.86 -15.42 5.53
N ASN A 32 7.06 -14.99 5.96
CA ASN A 32 8.29 -15.09 5.19
C ASN A 32 9.19 -16.25 5.62
N SER A 33 8.73 -17.10 6.54
CA SER A 33 9.43 -18.33 6.87
C SER A 33 9.53 -19.23 5.64
N PRO A 34 10.74 -19.74 5.28
CA PRO A 34 10.97 -20.49 4.06
C PRO A 34 10.18 -21.82 3.98
N GLY A 35 9.56 -22.26 5.07
CA GLY A 35 8.71 -23.45 5.13
C GLY A 35 7.22 -23.21 4.92
N ILE A 36 6.76 -21.97 4.72
CA ILE A 36 5.33 -21.68 4.56
C ILE A 36 4.87 -21.96 3.13
N SER A 37 3.86 -22.82 3.00
CA SER A 37 3.24 -23.11 1.71
C SER A 37 2.47 -21.88 1.17
N PRO A 38 2.30 -21.76 -0.16
CA PRO A 38 1.52 -20.69 -0.77
C PRO A 38 0.08 -20.58 -0.23
N GLU A 39 -0.55 -21.72 0.10
CA GLU A 39 -1.92 -21.79 0.64
C GLU A 39 -1.97 -21.24 2.06
N VAL A 40 -0.97 -21.57 2.89
CA VAL A 40 -0.86 -21.03 4.25
C VAL A 40 -0.59 -19.53 4.18
N ARG A 41 0.32 -19.07 3.31
CA ARG A 41 0.58 -17.64 3.06
C ARG A 41 -0.71 -16.90 2.70
N LYS A 42 -1.49 -17.43 1.75
CA LYS A 42 -2.80 -16.91 1.35
C LYS A 42 -3.79 -16.79 2.52
N LYS A 43 -3.85 -17.82 3.38
CA LYS A 43 -4.69 -17.81 4.59
C LYS A 43 -4.26 -16.72 5.57
N ILE A 44 -2.96 -16.59 5.82
CA ILE A 44 -2.39 -15.55 6.71
C ILE A 44 -2.73 -14.16 6.19
N LEU A 45 -2.49 -13.88 4.91
CA LEU A 45 -2.80 -12.60 4.27
C LEU A 45 -4.29 -12.27 4.37
N LYS A 46 -5.15 -13.25 4.11
CA LYS A 46 -6.60 -13.09 4.23
C LYS A 46 -7.02 -12.75 5.65
N ASP A 47 -6.54 -13.47 6.65
CA ASP A 47 -6.90 -13.23 8.04
C ASP A 47 -6.41 -11.85 8.51
N LYS A 48 -5.24 -11.39 8.02
CA LYS A 48 -4.66 -10.09 8.36
C LYS A 48 -5.35 -8.91 7.65
N TYR A 49 -5.66 -9.04 6.36
CA TYR A 49 -5.98 -7.88 5.51
C TYR A 49 -7.39 -7.86 4.92
N LYS A 50 -8.18 -8.94 5.01
CA LYS A 50 -9.53 -9.00 4.40
C LYS A 50 -10.42 -7.82 4.78
N GLN A 51 -10.56 -7.55 6.08
CA GLN A 51 -11.43 -6.48 6.56
C GLN A 51 -10.90 -5.11 6.15
N ARG A 52 -9.57 -4.95 6.12
CA ARG A 52 -8.92 -3.71 5.72
C ARG A 52 -9.12 -3.40 4.24
N VAL A 53 -8.88 -4.36 3.33
CA VAL A 53 -9.16 -4.16 1.89
C VAL A 53 -10.62 -3.78 1.65
N ILE A 54 -11.55 -4.41 2.37
CA ILE A 54 -12.98 -4.09 2.25
C ILE A 54 -13.25 -2.66 2.73
N ALA A 55 -12.74 -2.27 3.90
CA ALA A 55 -12.93 -0.94 4.46
C ALA A 55 -12.33 0.15 3.55
N ASP A 56 -11.07 -0.01 3.14
CA ASP A 56 -10.36 0.94 2.28
C ASP A 56 -10.99 1.01 0.87
N GLY A 57 -11.43 -0.14 0.34
CA GLY A 57 -12.12 -0.21 -0.95
C GLY A 57 -13.52 0.42 -0.92
N LEU A 58 -14.25 0.31 0.19
CA LEU A 58 -15.52 1.03 0.39
C LEU A 58 -15.29 2.54 0.51
N GLU A 59 -14.24 2.96 1.23
CA GLU A 59 -13.90 4.36 1.45
C GLU A 59 -13.48 5.08 0.15
N THR A 60 -12.85 4.32 -0.76
CA THR A 60 -12.45 4.79 -2.10
C THR A 60 -13.57 4.63 -3.15
N GLY A 61 -14.70 4.03 -2.79
CA GLY A 61 -15.83 3.75 -3.69
C GLY A 61 -15.56 2.69 -4.76
N GLN A 62 -14.48 1.92 -4.62
CA GLN A 62 -14.11 0.87 -5.57
C GLN A 62 -14.79 -0.47 -5.25
N ILE A 63 -15.20 -0.66 -3.98
CA ILE A 63 -15.96 -1.82 -3.50
C ILE A 63 -17.37 -1.35 -3.12
N THR A 64 -18.38 -2.17 -3.43
CA THR A 64 -19.77 -1.96 -3.00
C THR A 64 -20.32 -3.23 -2.36
N LEU A 65 -21.17 -3.08 -1.33
CA LEU A 65 -21.91 -4.19 -0.73
C LEU A 65 -23.17 -4.50 -1.56
N THR A 66 -23.32 -5.75 -1.98
CA THR A 66 -24.50 -6.27 -2.69
C THR A 66 -25.12 -7.43 -1.92
N GLU A 67 -26.26 -7.95 -2.38
CA GLU A 67 -26.87 -9.17 -1.85
C GLU A 67 -25.93 -10.40 -1.92
N ARG A 68 -24.95 -10.38 -2.82
CA ARG A 68 -23.94 -11.44 -3.00
C ARG A 68 -22.65 -11.19 -2.19
N GLY A 69 -22.63 -10.15 -1.36
CA GLY A 69 -21.46 -9.69 -0.62
C GLY A 69 -20.75 -8.52 -1.29
N TYR A 70 -19.49 -8.31 -0.90
CA TYR A 70 -18.64 -7.22 -1.40
C TYR A 70 -18.13 -7.54 -2.80
N VAL A 71 -18.35 -6.61 -3.73
CA VAL A 71 -17.91 -6.75 -5.13
C VAL A 71 -17.09 -5.53 -5.54
N PHE A 72 -16.14 -5.74 -6.46
CA PHE A 72 -15.45 -4.65 -7.12
C PHE A 72 -16.38 -4.00 -8.15
N SER A 73 -16.64 -2.69 -8.01
CA SER A 73 -17.68 -1.96 -8.77
C SER A 73 -17.09 -0.85 -9.65
N SER A 74 -15.85 -1.00 -10.12
CA SER A 74 -15.11 0.03 -10.84
C SER A 74 -14.47 -0.49 -12.12
N TYR A 75 -14.19 0.41 -13.06
CA TYR A 75 -13.43 0.14 -14.29
C TYR A 75 -11.92 0.43 -14.12
N GLN A 76 -11.49 0.83 -12.92
CA GLN A 76 -10.10 1.13 -12.62
C GLN A 76 -9.23 -0.13 -12.76
N THR A 77 -7.98 0.06 -13.19
CA THR A 77 -7.02 -1.03 -13.26
C THR A 77 -6.65 -1.51 -11.85
N PRO A 78 -6.18 -2.76 -11.66
CA PRO A 78 -5.76 -3.26 -10.35
C PRO A 78 -4.72 -2.37 -9.67
N SER A 79 -3.78 -1.80 -10.44
CA SER A 79 -2.77 -0.87 -9.93
C SER A 79 -3.38 0.45 -9.45
N SER A 80 -4.38 0.97 -10.16
CA SER A 80 -5.09 2.19 -9.75
C SER A 80 -5.94 1.94 -8.50
N PHE A 81 -6.59 0.78 -8.43
CA PHE A 81 -7.28 0.33 -7.22
C PHE A 81 -6.33 0.24 -6.01
N ALA A 82 -5.18 -0.40 -6.17
CA ALA A 82 -4.18 -0.48 -5.12
C ALA A 82 -3.73 0.91 -4.65
N GLY A 83 -3.50 1.85 -5.58
CA GLY A 83 -3.13 3.24 -5.25
C GLY A 83 -4.17 3.94 -4.37
N LEU A 84 -5.44 3.85 -4.75
CA LEU A 84 -6.54 4.43 -3.96
C LEU A 84 -6.65 3.77 -2.58
N VAL A 85 -6.51 2.45 -2.50
CA VAL A 85 -6.53 1.73 -1.23
C VAL A 85 -5.36 2.14 -0.33
N PHE A 86 -4.17 2.37 -0.89
CA PHE A 86 -3.04 2.90 -0.12
C PHE A 86 -3.23 4.33 0.36
N GLU A 87 -3.94 5.18 -0.40
CA GLU A 87 -4.35 6.51 0.08
C GLU A 87 -5.21 6.39 1.34
N ALA A 88 -6.28 5.58 1.30
CA ALA A 88 -7.15 5.35 2.45
C ALA A 88 -6.38 4.77 3.65
N TYR A 89 -5.53 3.78 3.41
CA TYR A 89 -4.67 3.17 4.43
C TYR A 89 -3.78 4.22 5.12
N LEU A 90 -3.08 5.05 4.37
CA LEU A 90 -2.19 6.08 4.93
C LEU A 90 -2.95 7.16 5.69
N VAL A 91 -4.13 7.58 5.20
CA VAL A 91 -5.00 8.52 5.92
C VAL A 91 -5.41 7.95 7.28
N GLU A 92 -5.75 6.67 7.36
CA GLU A 92 -6.04 6.03 8.64
C GLU A 92 -4.80 5.95 9.53
N GLN A 93 -3.65 5.53 9.00
CA GLN A 93 -2.40 5.44 9.77
C GLN A 93 -1.98 6.81 10.33
N PHE A 94 -2.06 7.87 9.55
CA PHE A 94 -1.69 9.22 10.01
C PHE A 94 -2.66 9.80 11.05
N ASN A 95 -3.91 9.34 11.08
CA ASN A 95 -4.88 9.78 12.09
C ASN A 95 -4.90 8.89 13.35
N SER A 96 -4.60 7.59 13.23
CA SER A 96 -4.69 6.63 14.33
C SER A 96 -3.36 6.39 15.05
N ASN A 97 -2.22 6.61 14.38
CA ASN A 97 -0.89 6.50 14.95
C ASN A 97 -0.23 7.88 15.04
N GLU A 98 -0.19 8.45 16.26
CA GLU A 98 0.34 9.79 16.51
C GLU A 98 1.76 9.98 15.97
N LYS A 99 2.63 8.96 16.08
CA LYS A 99 4.01 9.05 15.60
C LYS A 99 4.08 9.13 14.08
N ALA A 100 3.36 8.25 13.40
CA ALA A 100 3.30 8.24 11.94
C ALA A 100 2.71 9.56 11.41
N GLY A 101 1.58 9.99 11.99
CA GLY A 101 0.92 11.24 11.65
C GLY A 101 1.79 12.47 11.88
N LEU A 102 2.47 12.55 13.03
CA LEU A 102 3.35 13.67 13.35
C LEU A 102 4.53 13.75 12.39
N ARG A 103 5.16 12.62 12.06
CA ARG A 103 6.27 12.60 11.09
C ARG A 103 5.81 13.01 9.70
N ALA A 104 4.68 12.48 9.23
CA ALA A 104 4.11 12.87 7.95
C ALA A 104 3.76 14.37 7.90
N PHE A 105 3.17 14.89 8.98
CA PHE A 105 2.86 16.31 9.15
C PHE A 105 4.12 17.18 9.12
N GLN A 106 5.14 16.84 9.91
CA GLN A 106 6.39 17.60 9.97
C GLN A 106 7.10 17.61 8.61
N TRP A 107 7.16 16.44 7.96
CA TRP A 107 7.76 16.28 6.65
C TRP A 107 7.05 17.08 5.56
N CYS A 108 5.72 17.02 5.50
CA CYS A 108 4.97 17.75 4.47
C CYS A 108 4.87 19.25 4.72
N THR A 109 4.98 19.70 5.97
CA THR A 109 4.97 21.12 6.35
C THR A 109 6.36 21.74 6.44
N GLU A 110 7.44 20.99 6.16
CA GLU A 110 8.84 21.45 6.22
C GLU A 110 9.26 21.93 7.62
N ARG A 111 8.75 21.27 8.67
CA ARG A 111 9.10 21.56 10.07
C ARG A 111 10.09 20.53 10.58
N SER A 112 11.09 20.98 11.33
CA SER A 112 12.14 20.10 11.87
C SER A 112 11.67 19.25 13.05
N GLU A 113 12.34 18.12 13.26
CA GLU A 113 12.20 17.33 14.48
C GLU A 113 12.54 18.21 15.71
N GLY A 114 11.67 18.19 16.72
CA GLY A 114 11.77 19.05 17.91
C GLY A 114 10.86 20.29 17.89
N TRP A 115 10.18 20.57 16.77
CA TRP A 115 9.09 21.56 16.76
C TRP A 115 7.96 21.19 17.71
N SER A 116 7.25 22.20 18.21
CA SER A 116 6.06 21.99 19.04
C SER A 116 5.08 21.07 18.32
N LYS A 117 4.58 20.06 19.03
CA LYS A 117 3.52 19.18 18.54
C LYS A 117 2.15 19.86 18.47
N LYS A 118 1.97 21.02 19.13
CA LYS A 118 0.67 21.71 19.22
C LYS A 118 -0.03 21.91 17.87
N PRO A 119 0.65 22.38 16.80
CA PRO A 119 0.00 22.54 15.50
C PRO A 119 -0.55 21.23 14.93
N PHE A 120 0.09 20.09 15.22
CA PHE A 120 -0.37 18.78 14.76
C PHE A 120 -1.58 18.26 15.54
N LEU A 121 -1.66 18.54 16.85
CA LEU A 121 -2.75 18.02 17.71
C LEU A 121 -4.15 18.47 17.27
N ASP A 122 -4.25 19.62 16.60
CA ASP A 122 -5.51 20.16 16.08
C ASP A 122 -5.75 19.82 14.59
N CYS A 123 -4.90 18.97 14.01
CA CYS A 123 -4.96 18.61 12.60
C CYS A 123 -5.53 17.21 12.37
N LYS A 124 -6.08 17.00 11.19
CA LYS A 124 -6.52 15.70 10.69
C LYS A 124 -5.96 15.47 9.29
N ALA A 125 -5.43 14.29 9.01
CA ALA A 125 -5.11 13.87 7.65
C ALA A 125 -6.39 13.53 6.89
N VAL A 126 -6.49 13.96 5.64
CA VAL A 126 -7.63 13.65 4.75
C VAL A 126 -7.12 13.29 3.37
N GLY A 127 -7.72 12.27 2.77
CA GLY A 127 -7.42 11.88 1.39
C GLY A 127 -8.30 12.66 0.42
N THR A 128 -7.74 13.31 -0.58
CA THR A 128 -8.51 14.17 -1.50
C THR A 128 -9.34 13.36 -2.49
N GLY A 129 -9.06 12.07 -2.67
CA GLY A 129 -9.81 11.15 -3.51
C GLY A 129 -10.90 10.35 -2.79
N LEU A 130 -11.00 10.46 -1.45
CA LEU A 130 -11.85 9.60 -0.63
C LEU A 130 -13.31 10.05 -0.54
N LEU A 131 -14.24 9.10 -0.36
CA LEU A 131 -15.68 9.37 -0.25
C LEU A 131 -16.05 10.09 1.05
N SER A 132 -15.35 9.87 2.16
CA SER A 132 -15.56 10.67 3.38
C SER A 132 -15.28 12.14 3.13
N THR A 133 -14.19 12.47 2.41
CA THR A 133 -13.86 13.85 2.03
C THR A 133 -14.94 14.44 1.15
N LYS A 134 -15.42 13.72 0.13
CA LYS A 134 -16.55 14.16 -0.70
C LYS A 134 -17.80 14.51 0.12
N ARG A 135 -18.12 13.70 1.14
CA ARG A 135 -19.33 13.84 1.97
C ARG A 135 -19.23 14.93 3.03
N GLN A 136 -18.07 15.05 3.68
CA GLN A 136 -17.91 15.88 4.87
C GLN A 136 -17.12 17.18 4.61
N LEU A 137 -16.31 17.19 3.55
CA LEU A 137 -15.28 18.20 3.28
C LEU A 137 -15.22 18.49 1.78
N ILE A 138 -16.37 18.77 1.16
CA ILE A 138 -16.50 18.85 -0.31
C ILE A 138 -15.52 19.82 -0.97
N GLY A 139 -15.16 20.92 -0.29
CA GLY A 139 -14.15 21.89 -0.77
C GLY A 139 -12.72 21.34 -0.86
N HIS A 140 -12.45 20.21 -0.21
CA HIS A 140 -11.16 19.50 -0.20
C HIS A 140 -11.17 18.22 -1.03
N PHE A 141 -12.30 17.88 -1.67
CA PHE A 141 -12.40 16.70 -2.54
C PHE A 141 -11.84 17.02 -3.93
N SER A 142 -10.68 16.43 -4.26
CA SER A 142 -9.97 16.65 -5.50
C SER A 142 -9.27 15.36 -5.98
N PRO A 143 -10.02 14.38 -6.53
CA PRO A 143 -9.52 13.06 -6.90
C PRO A 143 -8.54 13.04 -8.08
N HIS A 144 -8.30 14.18 -8.72
CA HIS A 144 -7.37 14.33 -9.85
C HIS A 144 -6.24 15.33 -9.55
N SER A 145 -6.11 15.75 -8.30
CA SER A 145 -5.00 16.60 -7.87
C SER A 145 -3.69 15.81 -7.77
N ASN A 146 -2.57 16.53 -7.69
CA ASN A 146 -1.26 15.94 -7.39
C ASN A 146 -1.03 15.82 -5.86
N ALA A 147 -2.10 15.75 -5.08
CA ALA A 147 -2.11 15.90 -3.64
C ALA A 147 -3.09 14.90 -3.02
N ASP A 148 -2.75 13.61 -3.06
CA ASP A 148 -3.63 12.55 -2.55
C ASP A 148 -3.97 12.74 -1.07
N ILE A 149 -3.04 13.23 -0.25
CA ILE A 149 -3.26 13.47 1.19
C ILE A 149 -2.87 14.89 1.56
N ILE A 150 -3.74 15.56 2.32
CA ILE A 150 -3.47 16.85 2.96
C ILE A 150 -3.77 16.76 4.46
N PHE A 151 -3.18 17.67 5.23
CA PHE A 151 -3.61 17.92 6.61
C PHE A 151 -4.54 19.12 6.63
N ILE A 152 -5.63 19.02 7.37
CA ILE A 152 -6.57 20.12 7.58
C ILE A 152 -6.67 20.44 9.07
N ARG A 153 -6.97 21.69 9.36
CA ARG A 153 -7.23 22.18 10.72
C ARG A 153 -8.42 23.12 10.71
N LYS A 154 -8.98 23.37 11.89
CA LYS A 154 -10.02 24.38 12.07
C LYS A 154 -9.39 25.77 12.08
N ASN A 155 -9.85 26.66 11.20
CA ASN A 155 -9.42 28.05 11.22
C ASN A 155 -9.97 28.72 12.49
N PRO A 156 -9.11 29.34 13.33
CA PRO A 156 -9.54 29.91 14.60
C PRO A 156 -10.49 31.12 14.46
N ASN A 157 -10.52 31.76 13.28
CA ASN A 157 -11.23 33.01 13.06
C ASN A 157 -12.59 32.84 12.36
N VAL A 158 -12.76 31.81 11.54
CA VAL A 158 -13.94 31.64 10.66
C VAL A 158 -14.69 30.32 10.82
N ASP A 159 -14.30 29.46 11.77
CA ASP A 159 -14.99 28.18 12.06
C ASP A 159 -15.09 27.24 10.83
N VAL A 160 -14.12 27.34 9.89
CA VAL A 160 -14.05 26.53 8.67
C VAL A 160 -12.78 25.68 8.69
N MET A 161 -12.85 24.46 8.15
CA MET A 161 -11.68 23.60 7.97
C MET A 161 -10.83 24.10 6.78
N GLU A 162 -9.56 24.36 7.03
CA GLU A 162 -8.59 24.83 6.03
C GLU A 162 -7.39 23.88 5.92
N PRO A 163 -6.71 23.81 4.76
CA PRO A 163 -5.47 23.06 4.62
C PRO A 163 -4.36 23.69 5.47
N VAL A 164 -3.55 22.84 6.07
CA VAL A 164 -2.32 23.28 6.73
C VAL A 164 -1.34 23.72 5.65
N LEU A 165 -0.71 24.87 5.88
CA LEU A 165 0.28 25.43 4.98
C LEU A 165 1.68 24.95 5.36
N ILE A 166 2.53 24.94 4.35
CA ILE A 166 3.97 24.73 4.53
C ILE A 166 4.55 25.89 5.30
N HIS A 167 5.50 25.60 6.20
CA HIS A 167 6.07 26.61 7.06
C HIS A 167 6.63 27.78 6.23
N GLU A 168 6.24 29.00 6.62
CA GLU A 168 6.62 30.26 5.97
C GLU A 168 6.19 30.40 4.49
N GLN A 169 5.21 29.61 4.06
CA GLN A 169 4.72 29.61 2.68
C GLN A 169 3.19 29.64 2.63
N ASN A 170 2.65 30.13 1.50
CA ASN A 170 1.20 30.18 1.25
C ASN A 170 0.68 28.95 0.50
N ASN A 171 1.50 27.91 0.36
CA ASN A 171 1.13 26.67 -0.32
C ASN A 171 0.63 25.63 0.69
N ALA A 172 -0.42 24.91 0.35
CA ALA A 172 -0.90 23.79 1.14
C ALA A 172 0.16 22.68 1.22
N ALA A 173 0.33 22.12 2.40
CA ALA A 173 1.14 20.93 2.62
C ALA A 173 0.39 19.71 2.09
N SER A 174 1.00 18.99 1.16
CA SER A 174 0.40 17.82 0.52
C SER A 174 1.40 16.69 0.32
N ILE A 175 0.86 15.48 0.21
CA ILE A 175 1.59 14.25 -0.04
C ILE A 175 0.94 13.53 -1.22
N GLN A 176 1.75 13.11 -2.19
CA GLN A 176 1.36 12.18 -3.23
C GLN A 176 1.75 10.75 -2.80
N VAL A 177 0.87 9.80 -3.01
CA VAL A 177 1.09 8.38 -2.77
C VAL A 177 1.36 7.66 -4.09
N LYS A 178 2.36 6.78 -4.10
CA LYS A 178 2.71 5.96 -5.26
C LYS A 178 2.88 4.49 -4.87
N SER A 179 2.04 3.64 -5.43
CA SER A 179 2.10 2.18 -5.25
C SER A 179 2.48 1.50 -6.57
N ILE A 180 3.70 1.78 -7.05
CA ILE A 180 4.24 1.24 -8.31
C ILE A 180 5.47 0.38 -8.05
N LYS A 181 5.78 -0.52 -8.98
CA LYS A 181 6.94 -1.44 -8.90
C LYS A 181 7.99 -1.25 -10.01
N PHE A 182 7.74 -0.32 -10.93
CA PHE A 182 8.58 -0.04 -12.10
C PHE A 182 8.33 1.41 -12.59
N ASN A 183 9.09 1.87 -13.60
CA ASN A 183 9.02 3.24 -14.15
C ASN A 183 9.22 4.36 -13.12
N PHE A 184 10.07 4.11 -12.12
CA PHE A 184 10.31 5.05 -11.02
C PHE A 184 10.83 6.42 -11.48
N LYS A 185 11.59 6.45 -12.59
CA LYS A 185 12.13 7.70 -13.13
C LYS A 185 10.99 8.61 -13.60
N GLU A 186 10.15 8.11 -14.50
CA GLU A 186 9.09 8.88 -15.16
C GLU A 186 7.93 9.19 -14.20
N GLU A 187 7.58 8.22 -13.35
CA GLU A 187 6.41 8.30 -12.48
C GLU A 187 6.67 8.99 -11.14
N VAL A 188 7.93 9.10 -10.71
CA VAL A 188 8.30 9.73 -9.42
C VAL A 188 9.39 10.77 -9.59
N VAL A 189 10.60 10.37 -10.01
CA VAL A 189 11.79 11.24 -9.99
C VAL A 189 11.58 12.49 -10.84
N ASP A 190 11.19 12.34 -12.10
CA ASP A 190 10.98 13.46 -13.03
C ASP A 190 9.84 14.37 -12.55
N LYS A 191 8.83 13.82 -11.86
CA LYS A 191 7.70 14.58 -11.31
C LYS A 191 8.09 15.37 -10.06
N VAL A 192 9.02 14.87 -9.25
CA VAL A 192 9.59 15.61 -8.12
C VAL A 192 10.51 16.71 -8.60
N LEU A 193 11.41 16.43 -9.56
CA LEU A 193 12.33 17.41 -10.14
C LEU A 193 11.60 18.55 -10.85
N SER A 194 10.50 18.26 -11.56
CA SER A 194 9.66 19.29 -12.19
C SER A 194 8.78 20.06 -11.21
N GLY A 195 8.79 19.72 -9.92
CA GLY A 195 7.93 20.33 -8.89
C GLY A 195 6.46 19.91 -8.97
N LYS A 196 6.08 18.98 -9.85
CA LYS A 196 4.71 18.44 -9.93
C LYS A 196 4.30 17.78 -8.62
N TYR A 197 5.20 17.01 -8.01
CA TYR A 197 5.01 16.45 -6.69
C TYR A 197 5.92 17.13 -5.69
N ARG A 198 5.31 17.62 -4.61
CA ARG A 198 6.06 18.27 -3.54
C ARG A 198 6.64 17.29 -2.55
N ARG A 199 5.86 16.28 -2.18
CA ARG A 199 6.27 15.16 -1.31
C ARG A 199 5.65 13.88 -1.87
N VAL A 200 6.43 12.81 -1.94
CA VAL A 200 5.99 11.52 -2.48
C VAL A 200 6.33 10.40 -1.53
N ILE A 201 5.33 9.60 -1.15
CA ILE A 201 5.53 8.33 -0.46
C ILE A 201 5.42 7.20 -1.48
N THR A 202 6.48 6.41 -1.62
CA THR A 202 6.44 5.20 -2.46
C THR A 202 6.22 3.96 -1.59
N MET A 203 5.12 3.24 -1.78
CA MET A 203 4.66 2.23 -0.82
C MET A 203 5.25 0.83 -1.02
N LEU A 204 5.75 0.51 -2.21
CA LEU A 204 6.06 -0.87 -2.59
C LEU A 204 7.56 -1.11 -2.76
N SER A 205 7.96 -2.37 -2.69
CA SER A 205 9.23 -2.84 -3.21
C SER A 205 9.08 -3.35 -4.64
N ASP A 206 10.18 -3.33 -5.39
CA ASP A 206 10.25 -3.95 -6.72
C ASP A 206 10.27 -5.49 -6.63
N HIS A 207 10.48 -6.15 -7.77
CA HIS A 207 10.55 -7.60 -7.86
C HIS A 207 11.75 -8.20 -7.10
N ASP A 208 12.83 -7.43 -6.93
CA ASP A 208 14.04 -7.81 -6.19
C ASP A 208 13.94 -7.46 -4.69
N LYS A 209 12.74 -7.09 -4.20
CA LYS A 209 12.49 -6.66 -2.81
C LYS A 209 13.27 -5.40 -2.41
N ARG A 210 13.63 -4.55 -3.37
CA ARG A 210 14.23 -3.24 -3.11
C ARG A 210 13.12 -2.21 -2.93
N PRO A 211 13.10 -1.44 -1.81
CA PRO A 211 12.11 -0.39 -1.62
C PRO A 211 12.15 0.66 -2.73
N SER A 212 10.99 1.05 -3.26
CA SER A 212 10.90 1.98 -4.39
C SER A 212 11.58 3.33 -4.14
N TRP A 213 11.51 3.85 -2.91
CA TRP A 213 12.14 5.13 -2.56
C TRP A 213 13.67 5.04 -2.68
N SER A 214 14.26 3.90 -2.31
CA SER A 214 15.70 3.64 -2.40
C SER A 214 16.14 3.56 -3.87
N ILE A 215 15.31 2.96 -4.74
CA ILE A 215 15.55 2.96 -6.18
C ILE A 215 15.50 4.38 -6.73
N CYS A 216 14.51 5.19 -6.32
CA CYS A 216 14.41 6.60 -6.72
C CYS A 216 15.65 7.40 -6.29
N HIS A 217 16.12 7.21 -5.05
CA HIS A 217 17.34 7.85 -4.55
C HIS A 217 18.59 7.43 -5.35
N ASN A 218 18.68 6.16 -5.73
CA ASN A 218 19.76 5.67 -6.59
C ASN A 218 19.73 6.26 -8.00
N ILE A 219 18.54 6.47 -8.58
CA ILE A 219 18.37 7.16 -9.86
C ILE A 219 18.86 8.61 -9.74
N LEU A 220 18.43 9.33 -8.69
CA LEU A 220 18.86 10.70 -8.41
C LEU A 220 20.38 10.80 -8.21
N LEU A 221 20.98 9.85 -7.48
CA LEU A 221 22.43 9.79 -7.28
C LEU A 221 23.19 9.63 -8.61
N LYS A 222 22.70 8.77 -9.51
CA LYS A 222 23.27 8.62 -10.86
C LYS A 222 23.12 9.89 -11.68
N MET A 223 21.96 10.54 -11.63
CA MET A 223 21.73 11.81 -12.33
C MET A 223 22.68 12.91 -11.86
N TRP A 224 22.90 13.03 -10.55
CA TRP A 224 23.85 14.00 -9.99
C TRP A 224 25.30 13.68 -10.41
N ARG A 225 25.72 12.41 -10.32
CA ARG A 225 27.07 11.97 -10.75
C ARG A 225 27.33 12.16 -12.25
N SER A 226 26.27 12.15 -13.05
CA SER A 226 26.32 12.42 -14.49
C SER A 226 26.04 13.89 -14.83
N GLU A 227 26.04 14.80 -13.85
CA GLU A 227 25.84 16.25 -14.02
C GLU A 227 24.50 16.65 -14.68
N ASN A 228 23.51 15.77 -14.66
CA ASN A 228 22.15 16.06 -15.17
C ASN A 228 21.32 16.92 -14.20
N ILE A 229 21.70 16.94 -12.92
CA ILE A 229 21.13 17.77 -11.86
C ILE A 229 22.23 18.31 -10.96
N THR A 230 21.99 19.46 -10.34
CA THR A 230 22.87 20.07 -9.35
C THR A 230 22.82 19.35 -8.00
N GLN A 231 23.81 19.60 -7.15
CA GLN A 231 23.82 19.10 -5.77
C GLN A 231 22.60 19.58 -4.96
N ALA A 232 22.15 20.81 -5.20
CA ALA A 232 20.98 21.38 -4.51
C ALA A 232 19.69 20.67 -4.92
N GLU A 233 19.50 20.44 -6.23
CA GLU A 233 18.35 19.66 -6.74
C GLU A 233 18.38 18.22 -6.24
N TYR A 234 19.55 17.59 -6.17
CA TYR A 234 19.71 16.26 -5.60
C TYR A 234 19.26 16.22 -4.13
N ALA A 235 19.79 17.12 -3.29
CA ALA A 235 19.48 17.19 -1.86
C ALA A 235 17.98 17.48 -1.61
N ASP A 236 17.41 18.40 -2.37
CA ASP A 236 15.98 18.72 -2.31
C ASP A 236 15.13 17.51 -2.71
N ALA A 237 15.44 16.85 -3.84
CA ALA A 237 14.67 15.72 -4.35
C ALA A 237 14.70 14.49 -3.44
N ILE A 238 15.86 14.11 -2.87
CA ILE A 238 15.91 12.98 -1.93
C ILE A 238 15.10 13.26 -0.65
N SER A 239 15.04 14.53 -0.20
CA SER A 239 14.24 14.89 0.97
C SER A 239 12.73 14.75 0.71
N ARG A 240 12.30 14.82 -0.56
CA ARG A 240 10.90 14.79 -0.99
C ARG A 240 10.37 13.40 -1.31
N ILE A 241 11.24 12.39 -1.42
CA ILE A 241 10.85 11.00 -1.73
C ILE A 241 11.15 10.13 -0.52
N GLN A 242 10.12 9.57 0.10
CA GLN A 242 10.26 8.71 1.28
C GLN A 242 9.47 7.41 1.12
N GLY A 243 9.83 6.40 1.92
CA GLY A 243 9.10 5.13 2.03
C GLY A 243 8.32 5.01 3.35
N PRO A 244 7.57 3.91 3.53
CA PRO A 244 6.77 3.64 4.74
C PRO A 244 7.58 3.76 6.04
N GLU A 245 8.83 3.28 6.04
CA GLU A 245 9.70 3.24 7.22
C GLU A 245 10.06 4.61 7.80
N TYR A 246 10.06 5.66 6.98
CA TYR A 246 10.23 7.05 7.46
C TYR A 246 9.09 7.48 8.38
N PHE A 247 7.92 6.85 8.25
CA PHE A 247 6.69 7.15 8.98
C PHE A 247 6.34 6.08 10.02
N GLU A 248 7.32 5.29 10.49
CA GLU A 248 7.09 4.17 11.43
C GLU A 248 6.16 3.07 10.89
N LEU A 249 6.04 2.97 9.56
CA LEU A 249 5.30 1.91 8.90
C LEU A 249 6.28 0.85 8.37
N ASN A 250 5.84 -0.40 8.33
CA ASN A 250 6.68 -1.50 7.89
C ASN A 250 6.56 -1.68 6.35
N GLN A 251 7.71 -1.70 5.66
CA GLN A 251 7.77 -1.90 4.20
C GLN A 251 7.22 -3.28 3.80
N GLN A 252 7.54 -4.33 4.55
CA GLN A 252 7.03 -5.68 4.32
C GLN A 252 5.52 -5.76 4.50
N ASP A 253 4.96 -5.12 5.54
CA ASP A 253 3.51 -5.04 5.73
C ASP A 253 2.83 -4.38 4.53
N SER A 254 3.45 -3.34 3.95
CA SER A 254 2.95 -2.67 2.74
C SER A 254 2.98 -3.60 1.53
N ASP A 255 4.06 -4.36 1.34
CA ASP A 255 4.18 -5.32 0.24
C ASP A 255 3.19 -6.49 0.36
N ASP A 256 3.01 -7.03 1.57
CA ASP A 256 2.04 -8.10 1.86
C ASP A 256 0.60 -7.60 1.70
N TYR A 257 0.32 -6.35 2.11
CA TYR A 257 -0.99 -5.75 1.91
C TYR A 257 -1.30 -5.60 0.42
N HIS A 258 -0.34 -5.13 -0.37
CA HIS A 258 -0.47 -5.06 -1.83
C HIS A 258 -0.69 -6.45 -2.46
N GLU A 259 0.05 -7.47 -2.03
CA GLU A 259 -0.16 -8.85 -2.51
C GLU A 259 -1.61 -9.29 -2.28
N TYR A 260 -2.14 -9.04 -1.08
CA TYR A 260 -3.52 -9.39 -0.76
C TYR A 260 -4.56 -8.55 -1.51
N ILE A 261 -4.33 -7.25 -1.76
CA ILE A 261 -5.20 -6.42 -2.60
C ILE A 261 -5.34 -7.04 -4.00
N MET A 262 -4.21 -7.46 -4.59
CA MET A 262 -4.19 -8.05 -5.93
C MET A 262 -4.88 -9.41 -5.97
N GLU A 263 -4.68 -10.24 -4.94
CA GLU A 263 -5.39 -11.52 -4.79
C GLU A 263 -6.90 -11.32 -4.65
N TRP A 264 -7.31 -10.41 -3.76
CA TRP A 264 -8.72 -10.10 -3.53
C TRP A 264 -9.37 -9.62 -4.82
N HIS A 265 -8.74 -8.68 -5.54
CA HIS A 265 -9.26 -8.18 -6.83
C HIS A 265 -9.42 -9.32 -7.84
N ARG A 266 -8.41 -10.19 -8.02
CA ARG A 266 -8.50 -11.34 -8.93
C ARG A 266 -9.65 -12.28 -8.58
N GLY A 267 -9.91 -12.50 -7.29
CA GLY A 267 -11.04 -13.30 -6.81
C GLY A 267 -12.42 -12.67 -7.07
N GLN A 268 -12.50 -11.37 -7.37
CA GLN A 268 -13.73 -10.64 -7.70
C GLN A 268 -13.97 -10.49 -9.21
N VAL A 269 -12.94 -10.66 -10.03
CA VAL A 269 -13.09 -10.65 -11.49
C VAL A 269 -13.86 -11.91 -11.87
N LYS A 270 -15.07 -11.75 -12.44
CA LYS A 270 -15.78 -12.86 -13.09
C LYS A 270 -14.84 -13.47 -14.14
N PRO A 271 -14.70 -14.80 -14.24
CA PRO A 271 -13.96 -15.39 -15.34
C PRO A 271 -14.55 -14.83 -16.63
N THR A 272 -13.75 -14.08 -17.38
CA THR A 272 -14.12 -13.68 -18.73
C THR A 272 -14.04 -14.93 -19.61
N ASP A 273 -14.84 -14.99 -20.68
CA ASP A 273 -14.89 -16.14 -21.57
C ASP A 273 -13.50 -16.54 -22.09
N HIS A 274 -12.57 -15.58 -22.24
CA HIS A 274 -11.18 -15.81 -22.62
C HIS A 274 -10.30 -16.53 -21.58
N ILE A 275 -10.60 -16.44 -20.28
CA ILE A 275 -9.89 -17.21 -19.24
C ILE A 275 -10.38 -18.66 -19.26
N THR A 276 -11.68 -18.86 -19.45
CA THR A 276 -12.27 -20.20 -19.64
C THR A 276 -11.74 -20.84 -20.92
N GLU A 277 -11.57 -20.06 -21.99
CA GLU A 277 -10.98 -20.49 -23.26
C GLU A 277 -9.50 -20.87 -23.09
N ALA A 278 -8.69 -20.07 -22.40
CA ALA A 278 -7.28 -20.37 -22.13
C ALA A 278 -7.10 -21.62 -21.26
N VAL A 279 -7.93 -21.80 -20.22
CA VAL A 279 -7.94 -23.03 -19.40
C VAL A 279 -8.40 -24.22 -20.23
N SER A 280 -9.38 -24.05 -21.12
CA SER A 280 -9.79 -25.13 -22.02
C SER A 280 -8.75 -25.45 -23.09
N GLN A 281 -7.94 -24.48 -23.54
CA GLN A 281 -6.85 -24.70 -24.50
C GLN A 281 -5.61 -25.35 -23.86
N GLU A 282 -5.34 -25.10 -22.58
CA GLU A 282 -4.31 -25.84 -21.82
C GLU A 282 -4.71 -27.31 -21.60
N ILE A 283 -6.03 -27.60 -21.56
CA ILE A 283 -6.59 -28.96 -21.45
C ILE A 283 -6.63 -29.68 -22.83
N ILE A 284 -6.42 -29.01 -23.97
CA ILE A 284 -6.42 -29.68 -25.30
C ILE A 284 -5.29 -30.72 -25.42
N GLY A 285 -4.26 -30.65 -24.58
CA GLY A 285 -3.23 -31.70 -24.47
C GLY A 285 -3.65 -32.95 -23.69
N TYR A 286 -4.86 -33.01 -23.15
CA TYR A 286 -5.34 -34.11 -22.33
C TYR A 286 -6.79 -34.50 -22.66
N LYS A 287 -7.06 -35.79 -22.83
CA LYS A 287 -8.41 -36.34 -22.93
C LYS A 287 -8.86 -36.90 -21.58
N TYR A 288 -10.15 -36.82 -21.31
CA TYR A 288 -10.76 -37.54 -20.20
C TYR A 288 -11.12 -38.96 -20.64
N GLU A 289 -10.48 -39.97 -20.04
CA GLU A 289 -10.90 -41.37 -20.14
C GLU A 289 -11.16 -41.93 -18.73
N ASN A 290 -12.33 -42.54 -18.53
CA ASN A 290 -12.73 -43.20 -17.28
C ASN A 290 -12.55 -42.34 -16.01
N GLY A 291 -12.83 -41.04 -16.09
CA GLY A 291 -12.75 -40.12 -14.95
C GLY A 291 -11.34 -39.66 -14.57
N LEU A 292 -10.33 -40.00 -15.38
CA LEU A 292 -8.94 -39.53 -15.23
C LEU A 292 -8.54 -38.68 -16.44
N LEU A 293 -7.80 -37.60 -16.17
CA LEU A 293 -7.14 -36.79 -17.20
C LEU A 293 -5.89 -37.55 -17.69
N VAL A 294 -5.86 -37.88 -18.97
CA VAL A 294 -4.73 -38.56 -19.62
C VAL A 294 -4.21 -37.69 -20.77
N PRO A 295 -2.90 -37.52 -20.95
CA PRO A 295 -2.36 -36.78 -22.10
C PRO A 295 -2.86 -37.38 -23.42
N VAL A 296 -3.12 -36.54 -24.42
CA VAL A 296 -3.43 -36.97 -25.80
C VAL A 296 -2.18 -37.53 -26.46
#